data_AF-A0A936S9J6-F1
#
_entry.id   AF-A0A936S9J6-F1
#
_cell.length_a   1.000
_cell.length_b   1.000
_cell.length_c   1.000
_cell.angle_alpha   90.00
_cell.angle_beta   90.00
_cell.angle_gamma   90.00
#
_symmetry.space_group_name_H-M   'P 1'
#
loop_
_entity.id
_entity.type
_entity.pdbx_description
1 polymer ?
#
loop_
_entity_poly.entity_id
_entity_poly.type
_entity_poly.pdbx_seq_one_letter_code
_entity_poly.pdbx_strand_id
1 'polypeptide(L)'
;MTTLTASNTAAGTYTHTTAFTQTKTGTVSGGVRNYATHTTSGVFAGQSGGSTWTFNWTAPATDVGPVTHYVAILHGDNGQDDTGDQTYIKTQVVTPAVAVVIHHGFTDFDADGKADPSIFRGSNGFWYINRSTAGFTATQWGLATDKLAPADYDGDDKSDVAIWREDVASVAGFYILQSSNNTMRIERFGQTGDDPTIVGDWDGDGKADPAVHRGPGGGPQAYIYFRGSLNNPSGNVTFVPWGASGDKAMRGDFDGDGKMDPAVFRPSNGVWYISQSSNGAIRYENWGNVSDKFVPADYDGDAKTDLAVFRNGIWYIKQSSNSQAVYISFGLGTDVPVPADYDGDGKTDAAIYRNGIWYERLSSSGSLSVVNFGLSTDALS
;
A
#
# COMPACT_ATOMS: atom_id res chain seq x y z
N MET A 1 -2.66 -3.85 -35.26
CA MET A 1 -1.82 -3.96 -34.05
C MET A 1 -2.09 -5.28 -33.36
N THR A 2 -1.08 -5.90 -32.73
CA THR A 2 -1.22 -7.08 -31.86
C THR A 2 -0.32 -6.96 -30.63
N THR A 3 -0.61 -7.68 -29.55
CA THR A 3 0.24 -7.77 -28.35
C THR A 3 0.61 -9.21 -28.10
N LEU A 4 1.89 -9.50 -27.89
CA LEU A 4 2.39 -10.87 -27.72
C LEU A 4 3.29 -10.99 -26.48
N THR A 5 3.31 -12.17 -25.86
CA THR A 5 4.30 -12.56 -24.85
C THR A 5 5.68 -12.82 -25.48
N ALA A 6 6.72 -12.97 -24.65
CA ALA A 6 8.07 -13.37 -25.10
C ALA A 6 8.09 -14.73 -25.83
N SER A 7 7.12 -15.60 -25.57
CA SER A 7 6.92 -16.89 -26.24
C SER A 7 6.05 -16.80 -27.51
N ASN A 8 5.76 -15.58 -28.02
CA ASN A 8 4.96 -15.31 -29.21
C ASN A 8 3.48 -15.73 -29.14
N THR A 9 2.91 -15.82 -27.94
CA THR A 9 1.49 -16.07 -27.70
C THR A 9 0.73 -14.75 -27.54
N ALA A 10 -0.53 -14.68 -27.98
CA ALA A 10 -1.33 -13.46 -27.82
C ALA A 10 -1.54 -13.08 -26.35
N ALA A 11 -1.37 -11.79 -26.02
CA ALA A 11 -1.48 -11.29 -24.66
C ALA A 11 -2.52 -10.17 -24.55
N GLY A 12 -3.46 -10.33 -23.62
CA GLY A 12 -4.50 -9.35 -23.33
C GLY A 12 -5.59 -9.32 -24.41
N THR A 13 -6.51 -8.37 -24.28
CA THR A 13 -7.66 -8.21 -25.17
C THR A 13 -7.76 -6.78 -25.66
N TYR A 14 -8.24 -6.62 -26.89
CA TYR A 14 -8.51 -5.32 -27.48
C TYR A 14 -10.01 -5.07 -27.49
N THR A 15 -10.42 -3.85 -27.15
CA THR A 15 -11.82 -3.43 -27.18
C THR A 15 -12.01 -2.22 -28.08
N HIS A 16 -13.19 -2.16 -28.71
CA HIS A 16 -13.53 -1.10 -29.66
C HIS A 16 -13.95 0.17 -28.96
N THR A 17 -13.34 1.29 -29.36
CA THR A 17 -13.75 2.62 -28.88
C THR A 17 -14.48 3.43 -29.94
N THR A 18 -14.45 3.01 -31.21
CA THR A 18 -15.07 3.74 -32.34
C THR A 18 -15.65 2.80 -33.41
N ALA A 19 -16.60 3.29 -34.21
CA ALA A 19 -17.18 2.58 -35.36
C ALA A 19 -16.16 2.23 -36.46
N PHE A 20 -14.96 2.82 -36.38
CA PHE A 20 -13.93 2.70 -37.38
C PHE A 20 -12.85 1.67 -37.03
N THR A 21 -13.01 0.91 -35.95
CA THR A 21 -12.07 -0.14 -35.54
C THR A 21 -12.77 -1.49 -35.40
N GLN A 22 -12.05 -2.58 -35.66
CA GLN A 22 -12.51 -3.95 -35.44
C GLN A 22 -11.37 -4.83 -34.93
N THR A 23 -11.74 -5.89 -34.22
CA THR A 23 -10.81 -6.92 -33.77
C THR A 23 -10.93 -8.09 -34.73
N LYS A 24 -9.79 -8.60 -35.18
CA LYS A 24 -9.71 -9.80 -36.01
C LYS A 24 -8.87 -10.84 -35.29
N THR A 25 -9.23 -12.10 -35.47
CA THR A 25 -8.44 -13.23 -35.01
C THR A 25 -7.92 -13.99 -36.21
N GLY A 26 -6.66 -14.42 -36.18
CA GLY A 26 -6.05 -15.17 -37.28
C GLY A 26 -4.97 -16.12 -36.79
N THR A 27 -4.79 -17.23 -37.49
CA THR A 27 -3.72 -18.20 -37.19
C THR A 27 -2.48 -17.86 -37.99
N VAL A 28 -1.37 -17.58 -37.31
CA VAL A 28 -0.08 -17.29 -37.94
C VAL A 28 0.97 -18.22 -37.33
N SER A 29 1.66 -18.99 -38.18
CA SER A 29 2.72 -19.93 -37.79
C SER A 29 2.31 -20.91 -36.68
N GLY A 30 1.07 -21.42 -36.73
CA GLY A 30 0.55 -22.42 -35.79
C GLY A 30 -0.05 -21.85 -34.49
N GLY A 31 0.02 -20.54 -34.25
CA GLY A 31 -0.59 -19.88 -33.09
C GLY A 31 -1.76 -18.96 -33.49
N VAL A 32 -2.80 -18.90 -32.66
CA VAL A 32 -3.95 -17.98 -32.83
C VAL A 32 -3.58 -16.60 -32.27
N ARG A 33 -3.77 -15.54 -33.05
CA ARG A 33 -3.45 -14.15 -32.69
C ARG A 33 -4.66 -13.23 -32.83
N ASN A 34 -4.72 -12.22 -31.96
CA ASN A 34 -5.73 -11.17 -31.99
C ASN A 34 -5.12 -9.86 -32.48
N TYR A 35 -5.86 -9.18 -33.36
CA TYR A 35 -5.43 -7.96 -34.02
C TYR A 35 -6.49 -6.86 -33.87
N ALA A 36 -6.10 -5.67 -33.43
CA ALA A 36 -6.89 -4.46 -33.63
C ALA A 36 -6.56 -3.85 -35.00
N THR A 37 -7.58 -3.57 -35.81
CA THR A 37 -7.46 -2.99 -37.17
C THR A 37 -8.54 -1.92 -37.41
N HIS A 38 -8.29 -0.99 -38.31
CA HIS A 38 -9.29 -0.03 -38.79
C HIS A 38 -10.27 -0.71 -39.78
N THR A 39 -11.53 -0.25 -39.87
CA THR A 39 -12.62 -0.87 -40.65
C THR A 39 -12.94 -0.17 -41.97
N THR A 40 -12.54 1.09 -42.14
CA THR A 40 -12.70 1.82 -43.40
C THR A 40 -11.36 1.98 -44.11
N SER A 41 -11.36 2.07 -45.45
CA SER A 41 -10.21 2.65 -46.16
C SER A 41 -9.89 4.01 -45.52
N GLY A 42 -8.63 4.45 -45.56
CA GLY A 42 -8.22 5.72 -44.97
C GLY A 42 -8.98 6.95 -45.53
N VAL A 43 -8.41 8.14 -45.34
CA VAL A 43 -8.95 9.37 -45.96
C VAL A 43 -9.34 9.14 -47.42
N PHE A 44 -10.60 9.44 -47.78
CA PHE A 44 -11.11 9.26 -49.14
C PHE A 44 -10.58 10.33 -50.09
N ALA A 45 -10.66 10.08 -51.40
CA ALA A 45 -10.26 11.04 -52.43
C ALA A 45 -10.91 12.42 -52.21
N GLY A 46 -10.09 13.44 -51.97
CA GLY A 46 -10.53 14.83 -51.70
C GLY A 46 -10.45 15.28 -50.23
N GLN A 47 -10.16 14.39 -49.28
CA GLN A 47 -9.82 14.76 -47.91
C GLN A 47 -8.31 14.98 -47.74
N SER A 48 -7.93 16.03 -47.03
CA SER A 48 -6.57 16.25 -46.54
C SER A 48 -6.60 16.45 -45.02
N GLY A 49 -5.59 15.95 -44.32
CA GLY A 49 -5.51 15.94 -42.86
C GLY A 49 -5.54 14.52 -42.29
N GLY A 50 -4.69 14.24 -41.30
CA GLY A 50 -4.54 12.90 -40.72
C GLY A 50 -5.75 12.46 -39.90
N SER A 51 -5.93 11.15 -39.79
CA SER A 51 -6.95 10.52 -38.92
C SER A 51 -6.30 10.00 -37.65
N THR A 52 -6.94 10.23 -36.50
CA THR A 52 -6.55 9.60 -35.22
C THR A 52 -7.52 8.49 -34.89
N TRP A 53 -6.99 7.38 -34.39
CA TRP A 53 -7.78 6.25 -33.94
C TRP A 53 -7.17 5.70 -32.65
N THR A 54 -8.07 5.34 -31.74
CA THR A 54 -7.76 4.83 -30.41
C THR A 54 -8.30 3.42 -30.26
N PHE A 55 -7.62 2.62 -29.46
CA PHE A 55 -8.09 1.32 -29.00
C PHE A 55 -7.76 1.22 -27.52
N ASN A 56 -8.60 0.51 -26.78
CA ASN A 56 -8.26 0.13 -25.42
C ASN A 56 -7.70 -1.28 -25.49
N TRP A 57 -6.53 -1.48 -24.87
CA TRP A 57 -5.98 -2.80 -24.62
C TRP A 57 -6.03 -3.07 -23.13
N THR A 58 -6.57 -4.22 -22.77
CA THR A 58 -6.62 -4.71 -21.39
C THR A 58 -5.57 -5.81 -21.25
N ALA A 59 -4.74 -5.69 -20.21
CA ALA A 59 -3.71 -6.67 -19.91
C ALA A 59 -4.31 -8.06 -19.61
N PRO A 60 -3.54 -9.16 -19.81
CA PRO A 60 -3.95 -10.48 -19.34
C PRO A 60 -4.28 -10.47 -17.84
N ALA A 61 -5.22 -11.31 -17.43
CA ALA A 61 -5.63 -11.43 -16.03
C ALA A 61 -4.57 -12.11 -15.13
N THR A 62 -3.52 -12.69 -15.70
CA THR A 62 -2.40 -13.31 -14.97
C THR A 62 -1.10 -12.69 -15.45
N ASP A 63 -0.10 -12.61 -14.57
CA ASP A 63 1.25 -12.21 -15.00
C ASP A 63 1.77 -13.22 -16.04
N VAL A 64 2.09 -12.71 -17.23
CA VAL A 64 2.66 -13.49 -18.35
C VAL A 64 4.07 -13.03 -18.71
N GLY A 65 4.70 -12.25 -17.81
CA GLY A 65 5.93 -11.54 -18.07
C GLY A 65 5.74 -10.37 -19.04
N PRO A 66 6.85 -9.75 -19.50
CA PRO A 66 6.81 -8.66 -20.45
C PRO A 66 6.05 -9.01 -21.73
N VAL A 67 5.18 -8.11 -22.15
CA VAL A 67 4.42 -8.23 -23.40
C VAL A 67 4.85 -7.14 -24.38
N THR A 68 4.84 -7.45 -25.67
CA THR A 68 5.23 -6.50 -26.72
C THR A 68 4.04 -6.18 -27.61
N HIS A 69 3.70 -4.91 -27.70
CA HIS A 69 2.80 -4.35 -28.69
C HIS A 69 3.52 -4.17 -30.03
N TYR A 70 2.86 -4.57 -31.11
CA TYR A 70 3.33 -4.39 -32.48
C TYR A 70 2.25 -3.65 -33.29
N VAL A 71 2.60 -2.49 -33.83
CA VAL A 71 1.74 -1.63 -34.66
C VAL A 71 2.33 -1.56 -36.07
N ALA A 72 1.48 -1.70 -37.08
CA ALA A 72 1.80 -1.41 -38.47
C ALA A 72 0.68 -0.55 -39.08
N ILE A 73 1.05 0.47 -39.84
CA ILE A 73 0.14 1.42 -40.50
C ILE A 73 0.58 1.56 -41.96
N LEU A 74 -0.38 1.54 -42.88
CA LEU A 74 -0.16 1.81 -44.28
C LEU A 74 -0.74 3.17 -44.64
N HIS A 75 0.05 4.00 -45.29
CA HIS A 75 -0.37 5.26 -45.90
C HIS A 75 -0.30 5.10 -47.41
N GLY A 76 -1.48 5.05 -48.05
CA GLY A 76 -1.57 4.99 -49.50
C GLY A 76 -1.73 6.37 -50.12
N ASP A 77 -1.13 6.61 -51.28
CA ASP A 77 -1.21 7.90 -51.97
C ASP A 77 -2.38 8.00 -52.99
N ASN A 78 -3.21 6.95 -53.01
CA ASN A 78 -4.40 6.79 -53.86
C ASN A 78 -4.09 6.57 -55.36
N GLY A 79 -2.88 6.13 -55.69
CA GLY A 79 -2.44 5.79 -57.06
C GLY A 79 -3.03 4.50 -57.66
N GLN A 80 -3.76 3.70 -56.89
CA GLN A 80 -4.23 2.35 -57.27
C GLN A 80 -3.09 1.38 -57.66
N ASP A 81 -1.84 1.71 -57.32
CA ASP A 81 -0.68 0.84 -57.30
C ASP A 81 0.02 0.94 -55.93
N ASP A 82 1.19 0.32 -55.77
CA ASP A 82 2.01 0.39 -54.56
C ASP A 82 3.12 1.46 -54.65
N THR A 83 3.16 2.23 -55.74
CA THR A 83 4.21 3.21 -55.99
C THR A 83 3.94 4.47 -55.18
N GLY A 84 4.77 4.76 -54.19
CA GLY A 84 4.61 5.97 -53.35
C GLY A 84 3.90 5.70 -52.02
N ASP A 85 3.32 4.51 -51.85
CA ASP A 85 2.76 4.03 -50.59
C ASP A 85 3.83 3.83 -49.52
N GLN A 86 3.48 4.09 -48.26
CA GLN A 86 4.41 4.04 -47.13
C GLN A 86 3.89 3.14 -46.01
N THR A 87 4.75 2.23 -45.53
CA THR A 87 4.48 1.40 -44.36
C THR A 87 5.25 1.89 -43.15
N TYR A 88 4.54 2.07 -42.03
CA TYR A 88 5.10 2.49 -40.75
C TYR A 88 4.91 1.38 -39.73
N ILE A 89 5.98 0.98 -39.04
CA ILE A 89 5.95 -0.07 -38.02
C ILE A 89 6.53 0.48 -36.71
N LYS A 90 5.88 0.19 -35.59
CA LYS A 90 6.36 0.54 -34.26
C LYS A 90 6.10 -0.60 -33.29
N THR A 91 7.00 -0.80 -32.34
CA THR A 91 6.82 -1.75 -31.25
C THR A 91 6.97 -1.05 -29.90
N GLN A 92 6.31 -1.58 -28.87
CA GLN A 92 6.41 -1.09 -27.51
C GLN A 92 6.32 -2.27 -26.55
N VAL A 93 7.31 -2.43 -25.66
CA VAL A 93 7.25 -3.41 -24.57
C VAL A 93 6.52 -2.79 -23.39
N VAL A 94 5.61 -3.55 -22.79
CA VAL A 94 4.93 -3.24 -21.53
C VAL A 94 5.23 -4.39 -20.59
N THR A 95 5.86 -4.08 -19.46
CA THR A 95 6.09 -5.06 -18.40
C THR A 95 4.87 -5.10 -17.49
N PRO A 96 4.51 -6.25 -16.92
CA PRO A 96 3.60 -6.30 -15.79
C PRO A 96 4.01 -5.25 -14.77
N ALA A 97 3.05 -4.54 -14.18
CA ALA A 97 3.33 -3.87 -12.93
C ALA A 97 3.81 -4.98 -11.99
N VAL A 98 5.04 -4.86 -11.49
CA VAL A 98 5.43 -5.67 -10.35
C VAL A 98 4.49 -5.18 -9.26
N ALA A 99 3.44 -5.96 -8.98
CA ALA A 99 2.79 -5.86 -7.70
C ALA A 99 3.86 -6.35 -6.72
N VAL A 100 4.72 -5.44 -6.28
CA VAL A 100 5.22 -5.54 -4.93
C VAL A 100 3.95 -5.55 -4.12
N VAL A 101 3.64 -6.70 -3.51
CA VAL A 101 2.80 -6.67 -2.32
C VAL A 101 3.65 -5.87 -1.36
N ILE A 102 3.44 -4.55 -1.33
CA ILE A 102 3.98 -3.75 -0.24
C ILE A 102 3.12 -4.20 0.93
N HIS A 103 3.58 -5.25 1.61
CA HIS A 103 3.39 -5.27 3.05
C HIS A 103 3.94 -3.92 3.47
N HIS A 104 3.05 -3.04 3.94
CA HIS A 104 3.46 -1.82 4.60
C HIS A 104 4.16 -2.23 5.89
N GLY A 105 5.36 -2.81 5.75
CA GLY A 105 6.25 -3.10 6.84
C GLY A 105 6.74 -1.75 7.29
N PHE A 106 5.99 -1.12 8.19
CA PHE A 106 6.37 0.12 8.89
C PHE A 106 7.65 -0.01 9.71
N THR A 107 8.22 -1.22 9.71
CA THR A 107 9.39 -1.62 10.44
C THR A 107 10.39 -2.41 9.60
N ASP A 108 10.25 -2.57 8.28
CA ASP A 108 11.33 -3.10 7.43
C ASP A 108 12.29 -1.95 7.08
N PHE A 109 13.46 -1.88 7.72
CA PHE A 109 14.42 -0.78 7.56
C PHE A 109 15.58 -1.12 6.63
N ASP A 110 15.63 -2.32 6.06
CA ASP A 110 16.66 -2.71 5.10
C ASP A 110 16.16 -3.27 3.76
N ALA A 111 14.83 -3.32 3.58
CA ALA A 111 14.12 -3.79 2.39
C ALA A 111 14.44 -5.25 2.07
N ASP A 112 14.59 -6.09 3.09
CA ASP A 112 14.75 -7.54 2.92
C ASP A 112 13.43 -8.31 2.96
N GLY A 113 12.30 -7.59 3.10
CA GLY A 113 10.95 -8.15 3.17
C GLY A 113 10.59 -8.65 4.56
N LYS A 114 11.36 -8.29 5.59
CA LYS A 114 11.09 -8.65 6.98
C LYS A 114 11.01 -7.41 7.85
N ALA A 115 10.16 -7.50 8.86
CA ALA A 115 10.11 -6.53 9.92
C ALA A 115 11.37 -6.59 10.79
N ASP A 116 11.91 -5.43 11.11
CA ASP A 116 13.06 -5.28 11.98
C ASP A 116 12.65 -4.80 13.37
N PRO A 117 13.06 -5.51 14.44
CA PRO A 117 12.93 -5.02 15.80
C PRO A 117 13.59 -3.63 15.94
N SER A 118 12.78 -2.65 16.29
CA SER A 118 13.19 -1.26 16.39
C SER A 118 12.60 -0.61 17.65
N ILE A 119 13.41 0.21 18.30
CA ILE A 119 13.01 0.95 19.50
C ILE A 119 13.45 2.41 19.42
N PHE A 120 12.67 3.29 20.04
CA PHE A 120 13.05 4.66 20.32
C PHE A 120 13.27 4.85 21.82
N ARG A 121 14.45 5.37 22.18
CA ARG A 121 14.81 5.67 23.56
C ARG A 121 14.68 7.16 23.82
N GLY A 122 13.55 7.56 24.39
CA GLY A 122 13.26 8.97 24.69
C GLY A 122 14.30 9.64 25.62
N SER A 123 14.97 8.87 26.48
CA SER A 123 15.99 9.42 27.40
C SER A 123 17.25 9.96 26.72
N ASN A 124 17.53 9.55 25.48
CA ASN A 124 18.66 10.05 24.70
C ASN A 124 18.31 10.47 23.26
N GLY A 125 17.06 10.24 22.83
CA GLY A 125 16.56 10.60 21.51
C GLY A 125 17.08 9.69 20.38
N PHE A 126 17.54 8.47 20.71
CA PHE A 126 18.04 7.54 19.70
C PHE A 126 16.99 6.51 19.31
N TRP A 127 16.89 6.30 18.01
CA TRP A 127 16.37 5.08 17.41
C TRP A 127 17.47 4.03 17.40
N TYR A 128 17.13 2.82 17.80
CA TYR A 128 17.97 1.64 17.72
C TYR A 128 17.22 0.63 16.87
N ILE A 129 17.84 0.17 15.79
CA ILE A 129 17.18 -0.71 14.81
C ILE A 129 18.07 -1.93 14.62
N ASN A 130 17.49 -3.12 14.81
CA ASN A 130 18.17 -4.39 14.60
C ASN A 130 17.73 -4.98 13.27
N ARG A 131 18.39 -4.55 12.19
CA ARG A 131 18.00 -4.94 10.83
C ARG A 131 18.36 -6.38 10.54
N SER A 132 17.39 -7.14 10.09
CA SER A 132 17.39 -8.58 9.81
C SER A 132 18.61 -9.00 8.95
N THR A 133 18.93 -8.24 7.90
CA THR A 133 20.02 -8.54 6.95
C THR A 133 21.17 -7.54 7.04
N ALA A 134 20.90 -6.27 7.29
CA ALA A 134 21.90 -5.20 7.33
C ALA A 134 22.50 -4.96 8.73
N GLY A 135 22.03 -5.68 9.75
CA GLY A 135 22.52 -5.61 11.12
C GLY A 135 22.18 -4.30 11.84
N PHE A 136 22.73 -4.16 13.05
CA PHE A 136 22.40 -3.08 13.97
C PHE A 136 22.77 -1.68 13.45
N THR A 137 21.87 -0.71 13.66
CA THR A 137 22.14 0.73 13.51
C THR A 137 21.51 1.54 14.64
N ALA A 138 22.05 2.73 14.88
CA ALA A 138 21.47 3.69 15.82
C ALA A 138 21.55 5.11 15.27
N THR A 139 20.42 5.81 15.31
CA THR A 139 20.27 7.15 14.73
C THR A 139 19.63 8.07 15.76
N GLN A 140 20.27 9.21 16.06
CA GLN A 140 19.66 10.21 16.94
C GLN A 140 18.63 11.02 16.15
N TRP A 141 17.35 10.79 16.42
CA TRP A 141 16.26 11.43 15.70
C TRP A 141 15.00 11.55 16.56
N GLY A 142 14.70 12.77 17.02
CA GLY A 142 13.50 13.06 17.80
C GLY A 142 13.74 13.35 19.29
N LEU A 143 12.65 13.67 19.96
CA LEU A 143 12.56 14.03 21.38
C LEU A 143 11.64 13.05 22.11
N ALA A 144 11.76 12.95 23.44
CA ALA A 144 10.91 12.08 24.26
C ALA A 144 9.39 12.37 24.14
N THR A 145 9.03 13.58 23.69
CA THR A 145 7.64 14.03 23.52
C THR A 145 7.09 13.79 22.10
N ASP A 146 7.95 13.42 21.16
CA ASP A 146 7.52 13.17 19.80
C ASP A 146 6.76 11.84 19.71
N LYS A 147 5.82 11.74 18.77
CA LYS A 147 5.12 10.50 18.45
C LYS A 147 5.87 9.79 17.32
N LEU A 148 6.10 8.49 17.42
CA LEU A 148 6.78 7.74 16.36
C LEU A 148 5.83 7.55 15.17
N ALA A 149 6.35 7.68 13.95
CA ALA A 149 5.58 7.49 12.73
C ALA A 149 6.45 6.93 11.59
N PRO A 150 7.21 5.83 11.81
CA PRO A 150 8.02 5.23 10.75
C PRO A 150 7.11 4.64 9.67
N ALA A 151 7.54 4.81 8.41
CA ALA A 151 6.90 4.28 7.21
C ALA A 151 7.80 4.61 6.01
N ASP A 152 7.58 3.97 4.85
CA ASP A 152 8.28 4.32 3.61
C ASP A 152 7.65 5.55 2.93
N TYR A 153 8.10 6.77 3.25
CA TYR A 153 7.55 8.00 2.67
C TYR A 153 8.21 8.40 1.35
N ASP A 154 9.31 7.75 0.96
CA ASP A 154 10.10 8.11 -0.21
C ASP A 154 10.04 7.08 -1.35
N GLY A 155 9.48 5.90 -1.07
CA GLY A 155 9.19 4.82 -2.00
C GLY A 155 10.42 3.99 -2.36
N ASP A 156 11.35 3.80 -1.42
CA ASP A 156 12.54 2.95 -1.60
C ASP A 156 12.40 1.55 -0.98
N ASP A 157 11.17 1.19 -0.59
CA ASP A 157 10.79 -0.05 0.09
C ASP A 157 11.38 -0.20 1.50
N LYS A 158 11.97 0.86 2.07
CA LYS A 158 12.41 0.89 3.47
C LYS A 158 11.57 1.86 4.28
N SER A 159 11.31 1.45 5.51
CA SER A 159 10.81 2.35 6.53
C SER A 159 11.80 3.48 6.79
N ASP A 160 11.31 4.71 6.67
CA ASP A 160 12.01 5.89 7.11
C ASP A 160 11.96 6.01 8.63
N VAL A 161 13.05 6.52 9.22
CA VAL A 161 13.01 6.97 10.61
C VAL A 161 12.26 8.29 10.67
N ALA A 162 11.04 8.26 11.23
CA ALA A 162 10.16 9.41 11.24
C ALA A 162 9.45 9.60 12.57
N ILE A 163 9.25 10.88 12.92
CA ILE A 163 8.46 11.29 14.07
C ILE A 163 7.42 12.33 13.65
N TRP A 164 6.35 12.43 14.43
CA TRP A 164 5.41 13.53 14.40
C TRP A 164 5.54 14.36 15.66
N ARG A 165 5.72 15.67 15.49
CA ARG A 165 5.82 16.62 16.60
C ARG A 165 4.56 17.44 16.71
N GLU A 166 4.00 17.41 17.91
CA GLU A 166 2.82 18.18 18.28
C GLU A 166 3.13 19.67 18.39
N ASP A 167 2.30 20.52 17.79
CA ASP A 167 2.30 21.99 17.92
C ASP A 167 0.99 22.56 17.32
N VAL A 168 0.87 23.86 17.11
CA VAL A 168 -0.25 24.46 16.37
C VAL A 168 -0.21 24.06 14.88
N ALA A 169 -1.34 24.18 14.18
CA ALA A 169 -1.55 23.60 12.84
C ALA A 169 -0.53 23.99 11.73
N SER A 170 0.19 25.11 11.88
CA SER A 170 1.23 25.56 10.94
C SER A 170 2.65 25.15 11.35
N VAL A 171 2.81 24.56 12.54
CA VAL A 171 4.11 24.24 13.15
C VAL A 171 4.23 22.74 13.40
N ALA A 172 3.14 22.07 13.77
CA ALA A 172 3.11 20.62 13.90
C ALA A 172 3.48 19.95 12.58
N GLY A 173 4.07 18.78 12.66
CA GLY A 173 4.48 18.10 11.43
C GLY A 173 5.27 16.82 11.62
N PHE A 174 5.43 16.15 10.49
CA PHE A 174 6.28 14.97 10.34
C PHE A 174 7.71 15.42 10.04
N TYR A 175 8.66 14.79 10.72
CA TYR A 175 10.10 14.97 10.54
C TYR A 175 10.66 13.62 10.14
N ILE A 176 10.89 13.47 8.84
CA ILE A 176 11.22 12.22 8.17
C ILE A 176 12.69 12.26 7.80
N LEU A 177 13.46 11.28 8.24
CA LEU A 177 14.81 11.03 7.76
C LEU A 177 14.73 9.97 6.66
N GLN A 178 14.87 10.42 5.42
CA GLN A 178 14.68 9.61 4.22
C GLN A 178 15.75 8.52 4.11
N SER A 179 15.35 7.27 4.03
CA SER A 179 16.18 6.06 3.89
C SER A 179 17.03 6.09 2.61
N SER A 180 16.46 6.57 1.50
CA SER A 180 17.10 6.54 0.18
C SER A 180 18.35 7.43 0.09
N ASN A 181 18.39 8.53 0.84
CA ASN A 181 19.38 9.60 0.67
C ASN A 181 19.87 10.24 1.97
N ASN A 182 19.35 9.84 3.13
CA ASN A 182 19.65 10.36 4.47
C ASN A 182 19.43 11.88 4.62
N THR A 183 18.49 12.46 3.86
CA THR A 183 18.11 13.86 4.01
C THR A 183 16.85 14.02 4.84
N MET A 184 16.74 15.16 5.50
CA MET A 184 15.56 15.50 6.30
C MET A 184 14.47 16.10 5.41
N ARG A 185 13.28 15.48 5.44
CA ARG A 185 12.04 16.04 4.91
C ARG A 185 11.14 16.46 6.09
N ILE A 186 10.68 17.70 6.07
CA ILE A 186 9.72 18.21 7.07
C ILE A 186 8.40 18.49 6.37
N GLU A 187 7.34 17.92 6.91
CA GLU A 187 5.98 18.15 6.44
C GLU A 187 5.12 18.76 7.51
N ARG A 188 4.71 20.02 7.30
CA ARG A 188 3.80 20.70 8.22
C ARG A 188 2.38 20.16 8.01
N PHE A 189 1.96 19.30 8.93
CA PHE A 189 0.71 18.58 8.86
C PHE A 189 0.22 18.12 10.23
N GLY A 190 -1.06 18.28 10.47
CA GLY A 190 -1.69 18.05 11.76
C GLY A 190 -1.56 19.24 12.71
N GLN A 191 -2.01 19.05 13.95
CA GLN A 191 -1.99 20.04 15.03
C GLN A 191 -2.06 19.35 16.41
N THR A 192 -2.00 20.14 17.47
CA THR A 192 -2.17 19.68 18.86
C THR A 192 -3.48 18.94 19.04
N GLY A 193 -3.40 17.72 19.60
CA GLY A 193 -4.50 16.78 19.80
C GLY A 193 -4.68 15.76 18.69
N ASP A 194 -3.97 15.88 17.56
CA ASP A 194 -4.06 14.91 16.46
C ASP A 194 -3.28 13.61 16.75
N ASP A 195 -3.77 12.50 16.20
CA ASP A 195 -3.20 11.16 16.32
C ASP A 195 -2.57 10.71 14.98
N PRO A 196 -1.22 10.64 14.88
CA PRO A 196 -0.50 10.29 13.66
C PRO A 196 -0.33 8.79 13.46
N THR A 197 -0.94 7.93 14.29
CA THR A 197 -0.77 6.47 14.20
C THR A 197 -1.47 5.86 12.98
N ILE A 198 -2.04 6.64 12.08
CA ILE A 198 -2.73 6.17 10.87
C ILE A 198 -1.99 6.51 9.56
N VAL A 199 -0.69 6.83 9.63
CA VAL A 199 0.19 6.90 8.44
C VAL A 199 0.11 5.60 7.63
N GLY A 200 0.13 5.72 6.31
CA GLY A 200 0.03 4.60 5.37
C GLY A 200 -0.20 5.09 3.95
N ASP A 201 -0.26 4.20 2.97
CA ASP A 201 -0.58 4.59 1.60
C ASP A 201 -2.08 4.89 1.46
N TRP A 202 -2.47 6.16 1.48
CA TRP A 202 -3.87 6.58 1.42
C TRP A 202 -4.34 6.84 -0.02
N ASP A 203 -3.43 6.95 -0.98
CA ASP A 203 -3.78 7.26 -2.37
C ASP A 203 -3.44 6.16 -3.40
N GLY A 204 -2.70 5.14 -2.99
CA GLY A 204 -2.37 3.92 -3.73
C GLY A 204 -1.15 4.05 -4.61
N ASP A 205 -0.20 4.92 -4.26
CA ASP A 205 1.03 5.13 -5.04
C ASP A 205 2.24 4.32 -4.57
N GLY A 206 2.04 3.48 -3.55
CA GLY A 206 3.04 2.62 -2.95
C GLY A 206 3.89 3.32 -1.89
N LYS A 207 3.60 4.56 -1.53
CA LYS A 207 4.31 5.31 -0.48
C LYS A 207 3.39 5.62 0.67
N ALA A 208 3.98 5.74 1.84
CA ALA A 208 3.29 6.21 3.01
C ALA A 208 2.98 7.71 2.90
N ASP A 209 1.73 8.05 3.20
CA ASP A 209 1.24 9.41 3.26
C ASP A 209 1.17 9.90 4.72
N PRO A 210 1.58 11.15 4.98
CA PRO A 210 1.31 11.82 6.24
C PRO A 210 -0.19 11.87 6.52
N ALA A 211 -0.61 11.25 7.62
CA ALA A 211 -2.00 11.16 8.01
C ALA A 211 -2.18 11.34 9.51
N VAL A 212 -3.30 11.97 9.89
CA VAL A 212 -3.69 12.15 11.27
C VAL A 212 -5.19 11.97 11.47
N HIS A 213 -5.55 11.32 12.58
CA HIS A 213 -6.92 11.33 13.09
C HIS A 213 -7.10 12.51 14.04
N ARG A 214 -8.14 13.30 13.79
CA ARG A 214 -8.52 14.45 14.61
C ARG A 214 -9.85 14.18 15.28
N GLY A 215 -9.82 14.19 16.60
CA GLY A 215 -11.03 14.17 17.41
C GLY A 215 -11.95 15.36 17.13
N PRO A 216 -13.20 15.32 17.58
CA PRO A 216 -14.26 16.18 17.06
C PRO A 216 -14.24 17.65 17.51
N GLY A 217 -13.21 18.11 18.23
CA GLY A 217 -13.02 19.52 18.59
C GLY A 217 -14.18 20.17 19.37
N GLY A 218 -14.98 19.38 20.08
CA GLY A 218 -16.19 19.82 20.80
C GLY A 218 -17.53 19.49 20.12
N GLY A 219 -17.51 19.01 18.86
CA GLY A 219 -18.68 18.46 18.17
C GLY A 219 -18.80 16.94 18.30
N PRO A 220 -19.70 16.29 17.52
CA PRO A 220 -19.80 14.83 17.49
C PRO A 220 -18.87 14.15 16.47
N GLN A 221 -18.42 14.86 15.43
CA GLN A 221 -17.78 14.31 14.22
C GLN A 221 -16.25 14.36 14.30
N ALA A 222 -15.59 13.20 14.21
CA ALA A 222 -14.14 13.12 14.04
C ALA A 222 -13.76 13.11 12.55
N TYR A 223 -12.48 13.28 12.26
CA TYR A 223 -11.98 13.38 10.89
C TYR A 223 -10.66 12.63 10.75
N ILE A 224 -10.48 12.00 9.60
CA ILE A 224 -9.18 11.53 9.12
C ILE A 224 -8.68 12.55 8.11
N TYR A 225 -7.47 13.06 8.32
CA TYR A 225 -6.77 13.92 7.38
C TYR A 225 -5.57 13.18 6.83
N PHE A 226 -5.36 13.22 5.53
CA PHE A 226 -4.13 12.73 4.92
C PHE A 226 -3.69 13.63 3.76
N ARG A 227 -2.40 13.59 3.45
CA ARG A 227 -1.83 14.27 2.29
C ARG A 227 -1.24 13.21 1.36
N GLY A 228 -2.00 12.83 0.35
CA GLY A 228 -1.55 11.90 -0.69
C GLY A 228 -0.28 12.38 -1.38
N SER A 229 0.67 11.46 -1.57
CA SER A 229 1.96 11.70 -2.18
C SER A 229 1.93 11.55 -3.72
N LEU A 230 0.87 10.96 -4.28
CA LEU A 230 0.64 10.79 -5.71
C LEU A 230 0.65 12.14 -6.45
N ASN A 231 1.75 12.38 -7.16
CA ASN A 231 2.04 13.52 -8.02
C ASN A 231 2.33 14.88 -7.35
N ASN A 232 2.34 15.00 -6.02
CA ASN A 232 2.79 16.23 -5.35
C ASN A 232 3.03 16.03 -3.83
N PRO A 233 4.28 15.98 -3.32
CA PRO A 233 4.54 15.98 -1.88
C PRO A 233 4.09 17.27 -1.16
N SER A 234 3.65 18.31 -1.90
CA SER A 234 2.91 19.48 -1.40
C SER A 234 1.42 19.44 -1.79
N GLY A 235 0.86 18.25 -2.00
CA GLY A 235 -0.46 17.99 -2.55
C GLY A 235 -1.62 18.51 -1.70
N ASN A 236 -2.83 18.38 -2.25
CA ASN A 236 -4.05 18.76 -1.52
C ASN A 236 -4.20 17.88 -0.28
N VAL A 237 -4.54 18.52 0.84
CA VAL A 237 -4.97 17.79 2.04
C VAL A 237 -6.37 17.26 1.77
N THR A 238 -6.53 15.95 1.88
CA THR A 238 -7.83 15.30 1.88
C THR A 238 -8.30 15.13 3.32
N PHE A 239 -9.58 15.32 3.56
CA PHE A 239 -10.20 15.04 4.85
C PHE A 239 -11.48 14.23 4.65
N VAL A 240 -11.63 13.20 5.48
CA VAL A 240 -12.80 12.33 5.49
C VAL A 240 -13.51 12.51 6.83
N PRO A 241 -14.79 12.91 6.86
CA PRO A 241 -15.58 12.98 8.08
C PRO A 241 -15.91 11.55 8.55
N TRP A 242 -14.93 10.91 9.19
CA TRP A 242 -15.04 9.53 9.65
C TRP A 242 -14.78 9.42 11.15
N GLY A 243 -15.68 8.74 11.84
CA GLY A 243 -15.64 8.54 13.29
C GLY A 243 -16.37 9.60 14.12
N ALA A 244 -16.45 9.34 15.41
CA ALA A 244 -17.13 10.16 16.40
C ALA A 244 -16.30 10.34 17.67
N SER A 245 -16.78 11.16 18.60
CA SER A 245 -16.13 11.34 19.91
C SER A 245 -15.88 10.01 20.62
N GLY A 246 -14.62 9.72 20.93
CA GLY A 246 -14.21 8.51 21.65
C GLY A 246 -13.94 7.29 20.76
N ASP A 247 -14.15 7.40 19.45
CA ASP A 247 -13.72 6.39 18.50
C ASP A 247 -12.17 6.35 18.43
N LYS A 248 -11.63 5.15 18.23
CA LYS A 248 -10.19 4.92 18.03
C LYS A 248 -9.96 4.69 16.55
N ALA A 249 -9.10 5.50 15.92
CA ALA A 249 -8.76 5.31 14.52
C ALA A 249 -7.96 4.03 14.31
N MET A 250 -8.17 3.42 13.16
CA MET A 250 -7.56 2.15 12.79
C MET A 250 -6.87 2.31 11.45
N ARG A 251 -5.67 1.75 11.37
CA ARG A 251 -4.86 1.68 10.16
C ARG A 251 -5.12 0.34 9.48
N GLY A 252 -5.18 0.33 8.15
CA GLY A 252 -5.24 -0.89 7.35
C GLY A 252 -5.95 -0.68 6.00
N ASP A 253 -5.52 -1.46 5.02
CA ASP A 253 -6.28 -1.77 3.80
C ASP A 253 -7.19 -2.97 4.12
N PHE A 254 -8.48 -2.75 4.37
CA PHE A 254 -9.42 -3.81 4.76
C PHE A 254 -10.21 -4.38 3.59
N ASP A 255 -10.10 -3.81 2.39
CA ASP A 255 -10.79 -4.27 1.18
C ASP A 255 -9.87 -4.87 0.10
N GLY A 256 -8.56 -4.65 0.22
CA GLY A 256 -7.49 -5.23 -0.58
C GLY A 256 -7.23 -4.48 -1.88
N ASP A 257 -7.52 -3.18 -1.95
CA ASP A 257 -7.31 -2.37 -3.15
C ASP A 257 -5.94 -1.66 -3.19
N GLY A 258 -5.10 -1.88 -2.18
CA GLY A 258 -3.77 -1.29 -2.03
C GLY A 258 -3.78 0.06 -1.34
N LYS A 259 -4.93 0.52 -0.80
CA LYS A 259 -5.05 1.80 -0.09
C LYS A 259 -5.53 1.62 1.33
N MET A 260 -5.12 2.54 2.20
CA MET A 260 -5.69 2.67 3.53
C MET A 260 -7.18 3.02 3.46
N ASP A 261 -7.98 2.29 4.24
CA ASP A 261 -9.39 2.58 4.41
C ASP A 261 -9.62 3.49 5.63
N PRO A 262 -10.52 4.50 5.53
CA PRO A 262 -11.01 5.19 6.71
C PRO A 262 -11.71 4.21 7.66
N ALA A 263 -11.06 3.91 8.79
CA ALA A 263 -11.53 2.93 9.76
C ALA A 263 -11.46 3.45 11.20
N VAL A 264 -12.47 3.12 12.00
CA VAL A 264 -12.48 3.36 13.45
C VAL A 264 -13.11 2.21 14.22
N PHE A 265 -12.65 1.97 15.44
CA PHE A 265 -13.37 1.18 16.43
C PHE A 265 -14.09 2.11 17.41
N ARG A 266 -15.36 1.82 17.67
CA ARG A 266 -16.19 2.55 18.62
C ARG A 266 -16.33 1.78 19.93
N PRO A 267 -15.65 2.19 21.01
CA PRO A 267 -15.67 1.45 22.26
C PRO A 267 -17.04 1.39 22.94
N SER A 268 -17.91 2.38 22.69
CA SER A 268 -19.24 2.44 23.31
C SER A 268 -20.20 1.34 22.86
N ASN A 269 -19.92 0.67 21.73
CA ASN A 269 -20.73 -0.43 21.22
C ASN A 269 -19.92 -1.64 20.73
N GLY A 270 -18.59 -1.57 20.71
CA GLY A 270 -17.73 -2.68 20.31
C GLY A 270 -17.68 -2.93 18.80
N VAL A 271 -17.99 -1.91 17.99
CA VAL A 271 -18.12 -2.05 16.53
C VAL A 271 -16.99 -1.33 15.80
N TRP A 272 -16.41 -1.99 14.80
CA TRP A 272 -15.57 -1.40 13.77
C TRP A 272 -16.44 -0.81 12.66
N TYR A 273 -16.09 0.39 12.23
CA TYR A 273 -16.70 1.13 11.15
C TYR A 273 -15.63 1.39 10.10
N ILE A 274 -15.74 0.74 8.94
CA ILE A 274 -14.75 0.79 7.87
C ILE A 274 -15.44 1.32 6.62
N SER A 275 -14.89 2.37 6.02
CA SER A 275 -15.29 2.86 4.70
C SER A 275 -14.31 2.31 3.67
N GLN A 276 -14.78 1.40 2.82
CA GLN A 276 -13.97 0.78 1.77
C GLN A 276 -13.57 1.82 0.73
N SER A 277 -12.27 2.02 0.52
CA SER A 277 -11.71 3.06 -0.33
C SER A 277 -12.00 2.80 -1.81
N SER A 278 -12.09 1.53 -2.22
CA SER A 278 -12.33 1.11 -3.60
C SER A 278 -13.69 1.52 -4.16
N ASN A 279 -14.72 1.60 -3.30
CA ASN A 279 -16.11 1.77 -3.75
C ASN A 279 -17.01 2.61 -2.80
N GLY A 280 -16.49 3.03 -1.64
CA GLY A 280 -17.21 3.81 -0.63
C GLY A 280 -18.24 3.03 0.18
N ALA A 281 -18.30 1.70 0.07
CA ALA A 281 -19.21 0.87 0.87
C ALA A 281 -18.77 0.86 2.33
N ILE A 282 -19.75 0.83 3.23
CA ILE A 282 -19.48 0.84 4.67
C ILE A 282 -19.63 -0.57 5.23
N ARG A 283 -18.56 -1.06 5.84
CA ARG A 283 -18.52 -2.32 6.58
C ARG A 283 -18.62 -2.04 8.08
N TYR A 284 -19.49 -2.80 8.75
CA TYR A 284 -19.68 -2.77 10.19
C TYR A 284 -19.39 -4.15 10.78
N GLU A 285 -18.52 -4.23 11.77
CA GLU A 285 -18.12 -5.51 12.35
C GLU A 285 -18.06 -5.44 13.88
N ASN A 286 -18.74 -6.36 14.54
CA ASN A 286 -18.64 -6.50 15.99
C ASN A 286 -17.46 -7.42 16.31
N TRP A 287 -16.33 -6.83 16.67
CA TRP A 287 -15.10 -7.56 16.95
C TRP A 287 -14.26 -6.82 18.00
N GLY A 288 -14.16 -7.38 19.21
CA GLY A 288 -13.35 -6.81 20.29
C GLY A 288 -14.13 -5.98 21.32
N ASN A 289 -13.40 -5.53 22.33
CA ASN A 289 -13.89 -4.87 23.54
C ASN A 289 -13.12 -3.58 23.82
N VAL A 290 -13.67 -2.70 24.67
CA VAL A 290 -13.04 -1.42 25.05
C VAL A 290 -11.61 -1.54 25.62
N SER A 291 -11.33 -2.63 26.34
CA SER A 291 -10.06 -2.90 27.01
C SER A 291 -9.01 -3.57 26.13
N ASP A 292 -9.36 -3.92 24.90
CA ASP A 292 -8.46 -4.67 24.02
C ASP A 292 -7.36 -3.78 23.46
N LYS A 293 -6.22 -4.39 23.13
CA LYS A 293 -5.17 -3.78 22.31
C LYS A 293 -5.45 -4.13 20.86
N PHE A 294 -5.52 -3.14 19.99
CA PHE A 294 -5.82 -3.32 18.57
C PHE A 294 -4.54 -3.66 17.82
N VAL A 295 -4.59 -4.72 17.02
CA VAL A 295 -3.45 -5.27 16.28
C VAL A 295 -3.86 -5.67 14.86
N PRO A 296 -4.61 -4.84 14.11
CA PRO A 296 -5.03 -5.19 12.76
C PRO A 296 -3.81 -5.32 11.84
N ALA A 297 -3.75 -6.40 11.08
CA ALA A 297 -2.69 -6.73 10.13
C ALA A 297 -3.12 -7.93 9.27
N ASP A 298 -2.37 -8.29 8.23
CA ASP A 298 -2.65 -9.47 7.40
C ASP A 298 -2.04 -10.73 8.03
N TYR A 299 -2.82 -11.52 8.77
CA TYR A 299 -2.35 -12.75 9.43
C TYR A 299 -2.57 -14.01 8.58
N ASP A 300 -3.35 -13.94 7.50
CA ASP A 300 -3.68 -15.09 6.66
C ASP A 300 -3.02 -15.09 5.28
N GLY A 301 -2.41 -13.97 4.90
CA GLY A 301 -1.60 -13.76 3.70
C GLY A 301 -2.44 -13.46 2.46
N ASP A 302 -3.63 -12.87 2.62
CA ASP A 302 -4.51 -12.52 1.50
C ASP A 302 -4.35 -11.07 1.02
N ALA A 303 -3.34 -10.36 1.55
CA ALA A 303 -3.03 -8.95 1.31
C ALA A 303 -4.11 -7.99 1.80
N LYS A 304 -5.00 -8.42 2.70
CA LYS A 304 -5.97 -7.56 3.38
C LYS A 304 -5.70 -7.55 4.87
N THR A 305 -6.04 -6.44 5.48
CA THR A 305 -5.94 -6.26 6.93
C THR A 305 -7.05 -7.05 7.62
N ASP A 306 -6.65 -8.00 8.47
CA ASP A 306 -7.55 -8.71 9.36
C ASP A 306 -8.01 -7.84 10.53
N LEU A 307 -9.22 -8.11 11.02
CA LEU A 307 -9.68 -7.51 12.26
C LEU A 307 -9.08 -8.29 13.42
N ALA A 308 -8.13 -7.70 14.13
CA ALA A 308 -7.42 -8.40 15.18
C ALA A 308 -7.25 -7.58 16.48
N VAL A 309 -7.38 -8.29 17.60
CA VAL A 309 -7.20 -7.73 18.95
C VAL A 309 -6.38 -8.66 19.85
N PHE A 310 -5.55 -8.08 20.71
CA PHE A 310 -4.83 -8.77 21.77
C PHE A 310 -5.49 -8.51 23.12
N ARG A 311 -5.85 -9.59 23.81
CA ARG A 311 -6.52 -9.56 25.12
C ARG A 311 -5.93 -10.62 26.02
N ASN A 312 -5.32 -10.19 27.12
CA ASN A 312 -4.84 -11.07 28.19
C ASN A 312 -3.92 -12.21 27.72
N GLY A 313 -3.05 -11.99 26.73
CA GLY A 313 -2.15 -13.01 26.19
C GLY A 313 -2.72 -13.85 25.06
N ILE A 314 -3.93 -13.54 24.59
CA ILE A 314 -4.58 -14.22 23.47
C ILE A 314 -4.80 -13.22 22.34
N TRP A 315 -4.42 -13.61 21.13
CA TRP A 315 -4.70 -12.92 19.89
C TRP A 315 -6.02 -13.44 19.33
N TYR A 316 -6.93 -12.54 19.02
CA TYR A 316 -8.25 -12.82 18.45
C TYR A 316 -8.29 -12.21 17.05
N ILE A 317 -8.20 -13.04 16.03
CA ILE A 317 -8.05 -12.61 14.64
C ILE A 317 -9.32 -13.05 13.88
N LYS A 318 -9.94 -12.14 13.14
CA LYS A 318 -10.99 -12.46 12.18
C LYS A 318 -10.41 -12.29 10.78
N GLN A 319 -10.14 -13.42 10.15
CA GLN A 319 -9.54 -13.52 8.82
C GLN A 319 -10.41 -12.84 7.76
N SER A 320 -9.79 -11.99 6.95
CA SER A 320 -10.37 -11.26 5.82
C SER A 320 -10.84 -12.23 4.73
N SER A 321 -10.04 -13.24 4.41
CA SER A 321 -10.26 -14.16 3.28
C SER A 321 -11.54 -15.00 3.40
N ASN A 322 -11.92 -15.34 4.63
CA ASN A 322 -12.96 -16.33 4.90
C ASN A 322 -13.85 -16.04 6.13
N SER A 323 -13.63 -14.90 6.81
CA SER A 323 -14.33 -14.49 8.03
C SER A 323 -14.21 -15.43 9.23
N GLN A 324 -13.28 -16.39 9.22
CA GLN A 324 -13.05 -17.30 10.34
C GLN A 324 -12.36 -16.59 11.50
N ALA A 325 -12.75 -17.00 12.70
CA ALA A 325 -12.12 -16.57 13.95
C ALA A 325 -10.96 -17.51 14.30
N VAL A 326 -9.75 -16.97 14.34
CA VAL A 326 -8.52 -17.65 14.76
C VAL A 326 -8.07 -17.10 16.11
N TYR A 327 -7.63 -18.00 16.99
CA TYR A 327 -7.19 -17.66 18.34
C TYR A 327 -5.78 -18.20 18.57
N ILE A 328 -4.84 -17.32 18.91
CA ILE A 328 -3.45 -17.69 19.21
C ILE A 328 -3.19 -17.38 20.68
N SER A 329 -2.90 -18.39 21.48
CA SER A 329 -2.50 -18.21 22.88
C SER A 329 -0.99 -17.97 22.95
N PHE A 330 -0.59 -16.70 22.96
CA PHE A 330 0.81 -16.29 22.92
C PHE A 330 1.01 -14.93 23.61
N GLY A 331 1.64 -14.97 24.77
CA GLY A 331 1.92 -13.78 25.60
C GLY A 331 1.13 -13.76 26.92
N LEU A 332 1.13 -12.59 27.56
CA LEU A 332 0.47 -12.26 28.83
C LEU A 332 -0.25 -10.92 28.69
N GLY A 333 -1.25 -10.64 29.53
CA GLY A 333 -1.97 -9.35 29.48
C GLY A 333 -1.10 -8.11 29.68
N THR A 334 0.06 -8.27 30.33
CA THR A 334 1.04 -7.20 30.55
C THR A 334 1.96 -6.94 29.35
N ASP A 335 2.01 -7.85 28.38
CA ASP A 335 2.93 -7.73 27.26
C ASP A 335 2.44 -6.69 26.25
N VAL A 336 3.37 -6.07 25.52
CA VAL A 336 3.05 -5.16 24.41
C VAL A 336 3.03 -5.98 23.12
N PRO A 337 1.90 -6.09 22.40
CA PRO A 337 1.87 -6.76 21.12
C PRO A 337 2.59 -5.92 20.06
N VAL A 338 3.39 -6.57 19.22
CA VAL A 338 4.21 -5.97 18.15
C VAL A 338 4.10 -6.80 16.87
N PRO A 339 2.89 -6.98 16.33
CA PRO A 339 2.67 -7.82 15.16
C PRO A 339 3.39 -7.26 13.93
N ALA A 340 4.13 -8.10 13.23
CA ALA A 340 4.75 -7.81 11.93
C ALA A 340 5.22 -9.11 11.28
N ASP A 341 5.63 -9.09 10.02
CA ASP A 341 6.18 -10.26 9.32
C ASP A 341 7.70 -10.34 9.56
N TYR A 342 8.15 -11.07 10.59
CA TYR A 342 9.56 -11.15 10.96
C TYR A 342 10.32 -12.27 10.23
N ASP A 343 9.63 -13.21 9.57
CA ASP A 343 10.25 -14.28 8.80
C ASP A 343 10.16 -14.12 7.28
N GLY A 344 9.40 -13.14 6.80
CA GLY A 344 9.29 -12.74 5.39
C GLY A 344 8.41 -13.69 4.59
N ASP A 345 7.42 -14.33 5.21
CA ASP A 345 6.51 -15.27 4.54
C ASP A 345 5.26 -14.62 3.94
N GLY A 346 5.13 -13.29 4.07
CA GLY A 346 3.98 -12.52 3.63
C GLY A 346 2.80 -12.62 4.60
N LYS A 347 3.02 -13.04 5.85
CA LYS A 347 2.01 -13.05 6.90
C LYS A 347 2.53 -12.41 8.16
N THR A 348 1.62 -11.78 8.86
CA THR A 348 1.92 -11.16 10.14
C THR A 348 2.15 -12.23 11.22
N ASP A 349 3.27 -12.14 11.91
CA ASP A 349 3.56 -12.94 13.08
C ASP A 349 2.87 -12.39 14.33
N ALA A 350 2.43 -13.31 15.19
CA ALA A 350 2.07 -12.95 16.55
C ALA A 350 3.36 -12.73 17.35
N ALA A 351 3.71 -11.47 17.64
CA ALA A 351 4.90 -11.12 18.40
C ALA A 351 4.60 -10.22 19.60
N ILE A 352 5.36 -10.39 20.68
CA ILE A 352 5.22 -9.59 21.89
C ILE A 352 6.58 -9.03 22.34
N TYR A 353 6.54 -7.84 22.93
CA TYR A 353 7.65 -7.23 23.62
C TYR A 353 7.44 -7.28 25.13
N ARG A 354 8.45 -7.77 25.84
CA ARG A 354 8.47 -7.86 27.31
C ARG A 354 9.86 -7.54 27.83
N ASN A 355 9.97 -6.41 28.54
CA ASN A 355 11.17 -6.03 29.30
C ASN A 355 12.49 -6.08 28.49
N GLY A 356 12.50 -5.60 27.24
CA GLY A 356 13.70 -5.61 26.39
C GLY A 356 13.84 -6.83 25.48
N ILE A 357 12.91 -7.79 25.58
CA ILE A 357 12.95 -9.01 24.79
C ILE A 357 11.73 -9.08 23.89
N TRP A 358 11.98 -9.32 22.61
CA TRP A 358 10.99 -9.64 21.59
C TRP A 358 10.84 -11.16 21.53
N TYR A 359 9.59 -11.61 21.49
CA TYR A 359 9.23 -13.00 21.32
C TYR A 359 8.32 -13.07 20.10
N GLU A 360 8.77 -13.73 19.04
CA GLU A 360 8.09 -13.77 17.75
C GLU A 360 7.65 -15.21 17.48
N ARG A 361 6.35 -15.42 17.31
CA ARG A 361 5.81 -16.72 16.90
C ARG A 361 5.62 -16.70 15.39
N LEU A 362 6.61 -17.24 14.70
CA LEU A 362 6.73 -17.27 13.25
C LEU A 362 5.52 -17.97 12.60
N SER A 363 4.85 -17.29 11.69
CA SER A 363 3.65 -17.70 10.93
C SER A 363 3.92 -18.95 10.10
N SER A 364 5.07 -19.00 9.43
CA SER A 364 5.45 -20.05 8.48
C SER A 364 5.61 -21.44 9.13
N SER A 365 6.06 -21.47 10.39
CA SER A 365 6.47 -22.71 11.07
C SER A 365 5.84 -22.91 12.45
N GLY A 366 5.28 -21.86 13.05
CA GLY A 366 4.86 -21.82 14.46
C GLY A 366 6.02 -21.80 15.46
N SER A 367 7.26 -21.69 14.99
CA SER A 367 8.46 -21.66 15.82
C SER A 367 8.57 -20.35 16.60
N LEU A 368 9.25 -20.39 17.74
CA LEU A 368 9.54 -19.21 18.54
C LEU A 368 10.93 -18.65 18.17
N SER A 369 10.97 -17.40 17.71
CA SER A 369 12.18 -16.56 17.68
C SER A 369 12.21 -15.67 18.93
N VAL A 370 13.41 -15.43 19.46
CA VAL A 370 13.61 -14.60 20.66
C VAL A 370 14.78 -13.66 20.41
N VAL A 371 14.50 -12.36 20.42
CA VAL A 371 15.49 -11.31 20.17
C VAL A 371 15.63 -10.44 21.40
N ASN A 372 16.84 -10.37 21.96
CA ASN A 372 17.14 -9.50 23.11
C ASN A 372 17.56 -8.12 22.59
N PHE A 373 16.60 -7.20 22.50
CA PHE A 373 16.80 -5.90 21.87
C PHE A 373 15.89 -4.84 22.48
N GLY A 374 16.44 -4.04 23.40
CA GLY A 374 15.75 -2.91 24.02
C GLY A 374 15.76 -2.94 25.55
N LEU A 375 15.03 -2.00 26.14
CA LEU A 375 14.82 -1.82 27.57
C LEU A 375 13.33 -1.63 27.87
N SER A 376 12.90 -1.93 29.10
CA SER A 376 11.48 -1.79 29.50
C SER A 376 10.92 -0.37 29.36
N THR A 377 11.78 0.65 29.25
CA THR A 377 11.41 2.07 29.09
C THR A 377 11.39 2.55 27.65
N ASP A 378 11.81 1.72 26.70
CA ASP A 378 11.87 2.12 25.30
C ASP A 378 10.48 2.12 24.68
N ALA A 379 10.24 3.08 23.78
CA ALA A 379 9.07 3.09 22.92
C ALA A 379 9.31 2.16 21.73
N LEU A 380 8.26 1.48 21.27
CA LEU A 380 8.32 0.55 20.14
C LEU A 380 7.80 1.28 18.90
N SER A 381 8.47 1.05 17.78
CA SER A 381 8.08 1.52 16.45
C SER A 381 7.41 0.45 15.63
#